data_AF-A0A6B3GGQ0-F1
#
_entry.id   AF-A0A6B3GGQ0-F1
#
_cell.length_a   1.000
_cell.length_b   1.000
_cell.length_c   1.000
_cell.angle_alpha   90.00
_cell.angle_beta   90.00
_cell.angle_gamma   90.00
#
_symmetry.space_group_name_H-M   'P 1'
#
loop_
_entity.id
_entity.type
_entity.pdbx_description
1 polymer ?
#
loop_
_entity_poly.entity_id
_entity_poly.type
_entity_poly.pdbx_seq_one_letter_code
_entity_poly.pdbx_strand_id
1 'polypeptide(L)'
;ATACADLSLTWHFVGQLQTNKVRSVTSYADVVQSVDRAKLVTALSAAAVRGERELGCLIQVALDAESGERGERGGVAPDGVEELAAAVEAAPGLRLDGLMTVAPLAGEYAGRQRAAFDRLMEISSRLRARHPAA
;
A
#
# COMPACT_ATOMS: atom_id res chain seq x y z
N ALA A 1 -17.11 -10.99 -3.22
CA ALA A 1 -17.62 -10.31 -2.01
C ALA A 1 -19.05 -10.75 -1.69
N THR A 2 -20.09 -10.24 -2.37
CA THR A 2 -21.50 -10.50 -2.01
C THR A 2 -21.89 -11.98 -1.98
N ALA A 3 -21.42 -12.78 -2.94
CA ALA A 3 -21.71 -14.22 -2.99
C ALA A 3 -21.06 -15.04 -1.86
N CYS A 4 -20.20 -14.42 -1.04
CA CYS A 4 -19.51 -15.03 0.09
C CYS A 4 -19.77 -14.22 1.38
N ALA A 5 -20.89 -13.49 1.46
CA ALA A 5 -21.18 -12.60 2.59
C ALA A 5 -21.48 -13.35 3.90
N ASP A 6 -21.79 -14.64 3.81
CA ASP A 6 -21.98 -15.57 4.93
C ASP A 6 -20.65 -16.05 5.56
N LEU A 7 -19.52 -15.79 4.90
CA LEU A 7 -18.20 -16.17 5.37
C LEU A 7 -17.47 -14.97 5.99
N SER A 8 -16.76 -15.21 7.10
CA SER A 8 -15.88 -14.22 7.73
C SER A 8 -14.55 -14.09 6.98
N LEU A 9 -14.60 -13.48 5.79
CA LEU A 9 -13.43 -13.27 4.92
C LEU A 9 -12.86 -11.86 5.08
N THR A 10 -11.55 -11.73 4.90
CA THR A 10 -10.86 -10.45 4.70
C THR A 10 -10.46 -10.30 3.24
N TRP A 11 -10.98 -9.26 2.58
CA TRP A 11 -10.74 -9.00 1.16
C TRP A 11 -9.58 -8.03 0.97
N HIS A 12 -8.51 -8.51 0.33
CA HIS A 12 -7.36 -7.68 -0.05
C HIS A 12 -7.42 -7.29 -1.53
N PHE A 13 -7.27 -6.00 -1.81
CA PHE A 13 -7.06 -5.48 -3.16
C PHE A 13 -5.56 -5.27 -3.41
N VAL A 14 -5.01 -5.99 -4.38
CA VAL A 14 -3.55 -6.04 -4.64
C VAL A 14 -3.15 -5.24 -5.90
N GLY A 15 -4.04 -5.10 -6.87
CA GLY A 15 -3.73 -4.45 -8.15
C GLY A 15 -3.52 -2.93 -8.04
N GLN A 16 -2.93 -2.30 -9.05
CA GLN A 16 -2.78 -0.84 -9.08
C GLN A 16 -4.14 -0.15 -9.00
N LEU A 17 -4.28 0.79 -8.05
CA LEU A 17 -5.53 1.52 -7.84
C LEU A 17 -5.53 2.89 -8.51
N GLN A 18 -6.46 3.07 -9.46
CA GLN A 18 -6.79 4.37 -10.01
C GLN A 18 -7.76 5.11 -9.07
N THR A 19 -7.61 6.44 -8.96
CA THR A 19 -8.41 7.23 -8.00
C THR A 19 -9.90 7.23 -8.31
N ASN A 20 -10.29 7.09 -9.59
CA ASN A 20 -11.68 6.96 -10.01
C ASN A 20 -12.32 5.60 -9.65
N LYS A 21 -11.51 4.57 -9.33
CA LYS A 21 -11.99 3.25 -8.91
C LYS A 21 -12.00 3.06 -7.39
N VAL A 22 -11.42 3.98 -6.64
CA VAL A 22 -11.34 3.94 -5.17
C VAL A 22 -12.68 3.63 -4.53
N ARG A 23 -13.76 4.36 -4.88
CA ARG A 23 -15.09 4.13 -4.27
C ARG A 23 -15.59 2.70 -4.47
N SER A 24 -15.31 2.09 -5.62
CA SER A 24 -15.72 0.73 -5.91
C SER A 24 -14.89 -0.29 -5.13
N VAL A 25 -13.60 -0.01 -4.89
CA VAL A 25 -12.72 -0.91 -4.12
C VAL A 25 -13.04 -0.81 -2.64
N THR A 26 -13.16 0.41 -2.10
CA THR A 26 -13.47 0.62 -0.68
C THR A 26 -14.86 0.16 -0.27
N SER A 27 -15.74 -0.21 -1.19
CA SER A 27 -17.06 -0.78 -0.85
C SER A 27 -17.01 -2.27 -0.54
N TYR A 28 -15.91 -2.97 -0.86
CA TYR A 28 -15.79 -4.41 -0.61
C TYR A 28 -14.46 -4.83 0.00
N ALA A 29 -13.38 -4.08 -0.23
CA ALA A 29 -12.06 -4.42 0.28
C ALA A 29 -11.96 -4.03 1.76
N ASP A 30 -11.25 -4.84 2.51
CA ASP A 30 -10.85 -4.56 3.90
C ASP A 30 -9.41 -4.05 3.95
N VAL A 31 -8.59 -4.43 2.96
CA VAL A 31 -7.20 -4.00 2.83
C VAL A 31 -6.88 -3.61 1.39
N VAL A 32 -6.18 -2.50 1.17
CA VAL A 32 -5.56 -2.12 -0.11
C VAL A 32 -4.05 -2.22 0.03
N GLN A 33 -3.41 -3.08 -0.76
CA GLN A 33 -1.98 -3.32 -0.67
C GLN A 33 -1.12 -2.44 -1.60
N SER A 34 -1.77 -1.70 -2.51
CA SER A 34 -1.13 -0.99 -3.62
C SER A 34 -1.02 0.53 -3.38
N VAL A 35 -0.95 0.99 -2.13
CA VAL A 35 -0.90 2.43 -1.84
C VAL A 35 0.48 2.96 -2.22
N ASP A 36 0.55 3.93 -3.14
CA ASP A 36 1.83 4.35 -3.73
C ASP A 36 1.98 5.84 -4.00
N ARG A 37 1.02 6.67 -3.56
CA ARG A 37 1.05 8.13 -3.75
C ARG A 37 0.05 8.85 -2.84
N ALA A 38 0.39 10.06 -2.39
CA ALA A 38 -0.45 10.87 -1.53
C ALA A 38 -1.87 11.08 -2.08
N LYS A 39 -2.01 11.34 -3.40
CA LYS A 39 -3.32 11.50 -4.05
C LYS A 39 -4.23 10.27 -3.88
N LEU A 40 -3.66 9.07 -3.82
CA LEU A 40 -4.42 7.84 -3.58
C LEU A 40 -4.85 7.74 -2.11
N VAL A 41 -3.98 8.10 -1.17
CA VAL A 41 -4.31 8.18 0.27
C VAL A 41 -5.50 9.11 0.51
N THR A 42 -5.47 10.32 -0.04
CA THR A 42 -6.58 11.29 0.10
C THR A 42 -7.90 10.72 -0.45
N ALA A 43 -7.85 10.06 -1.61
CA ALA A 43 -9.04 9.47 -2.21
C ALA A 43 -9.59 8.30 -1.38
N LEU A 44 -8.71 7.42 -0.87
CA LEU A 44 -9.08 6.28 -0.04
C LEU A 44 -9.72 6.75 1.26
N SER A 45 -9.11 7.70 1.97
CA SER A 45 -9.64 8.27 3.21
C SER A 45 -11.02 8.87 3.03
N ALA A 46 -11.21 9.72 2.00
CA ALA A 46 -12.52 10.31 1.72
C ALA A 46 -13.59 9.24 1.42
N ALA A 47 -13.22 8.13 0.78
CA ALA A 47 -14.13 7.04 0.48
C ALA A 47 -14.42 6.15 1.71
N ALA A 48 -13.42 5.90 2.56
CA ALA A 48 -13.54 5.16 3.81
C ALA A 48 -14.46 5.89 4.80
N VAL A 49 -14.21 7.19 5.03
CA VAL A 49 -15.05 8.05 5.88
C VAL A 49 -16.50 8.07 5.41
N ARG A 50 -16.74 8.29 4.10
CA ARG A 50 -18.10 8.29 3.54
C ARG A 50 -18.79 6.92 3.66
N GLY A 51 -18.02 5.85 3.63
CA GLY A 51 -18.53 4.49 3.78
C GLY A 51 -18.73 4.06 5.22
N GLU A 52 -18.31 4.89 6.19
CA GLU A 52 -18.24 4.53 7.62
C GLU A 52 -17.45 3.23 7.84
N ARG A 53 -16.35 3.07 7.08
CA ARG A 53 -15.44 1.91 7.16
C ARG A 53 -14.04 2.34 7.55
N GLU A 54 -13.33 1.44 8.19
CA GLU A 54 -11.88 1.51 8.32
C GLU A 54 -11.24 0.61 7.26
N LEU A 55 -10.17 1.08 6.61
CA LEU A 55 -9.47 0.38 5.55
C LEU A 55 -7.99 0.18 5.91
N GLY A 56 -7.56 -1.08 5.96
CA GLY A 56 -6.15 -1.42 6.06
C GLY A 56 -5.39 -1.03 4.79
N CYS A 57 -4.19 -0.50 4.94
CA CYS A 57 -3.38 -0.01 3.84
C CYS A 57 -1.94 -0.52 3.97
N LEU A 58 -1.45 -1.19 2.92
CA LEU A 58 -0.01 -1.41 2.75
C LEU A 58 0.54 -0.43 1.74
N ILE A 59 1.74 0.07 2.00
CA ILE A 59 2.48 0.89 1.05
C ILE A 59 3.23 -0.03 0.10
N GLN A 60 2.93 0.08 -1.19
CA GLN A 60 3.69 -0.62 -2.22
C GLN A 60 5.01 0.11 -2.46
N VAL A 61 6.12 -0.61 -2.30
CA VAL A 61 7.48 -0.10 -2.55
C VAL A 61 7.98 -0.64 -3.88
N ALA A 62 8.43 0.26 -4.76
CA ALA A 62 9.09 -0.07 -6.00
C ALA A 62 10.61 -0.04 -5.79
N LEU A 63 11.23 -1.21 -5.64
CA LEU A 63 12.67 -1.33 -5.35
C LEU A 63 13.57 -1.04 -6.57
N ASP A 64 12.97 -0.94 -7.76
CA ASP A 64 13.61 -0.60 -9.04
C ASP A 64 13.33 0.85 -9.48
N ALA A 65 12.57 1.63 -8.69
CA ALA A 65 12.29 3.03 -9.02
C ALA A 65 13.45 3.95 -8.65
N GLU A 66 13.66 4.98 -9.46
CA GLU A 66 14.55 6.09 -9.14
C GLU A 66 13.99 6.94 -8.00
N SER A 67 14.87 7.65 -7.29
CA SER A 67 14.51 8.54 -6.18
C SER A 67 13.44 9.55 -6.61
N GLY A 68 12.34 9.63 -5.84
CA GLY A 68 11.21 10.50 -6.14
C GLY A 68 10.29 10.04 -7.27
N GLU A 69 10.58 8.93 -7.95
CA GLU A 69 9.75 8.37 -9.01
C GLU A 69 8.85 7.23 -8.53
N ARG A 70 7.90 6.84 -9.38
CA ARG A 70 7.05 5.66 -9.17
C ARG A 70 7.49 4.55 -10.10
N GLY A 71 7.48 3.31 -9.60
CA GLY A 71 7.79 2.15 -10.43
C GLY A 71 6.75 1.94 -11.53
N GLU A 72 7.18 1.34 -12.65
CA GLU A 72 6.30 1.06 -13.81
C GLU A 72 5.10 0.18 -13.41
N ARG A 73 5.31 -0.74 -12.46
CA ARG A 73 4.27 -1.62 -11.90
C ARG A 73 3.60 -1.04 -10.65
N GLY A 74 3.77 0.26 -10.41
CA GLY A 74 3.30 0.97 -9.24
C GLY A 74 4.27 0.84 -8.08
N GLY A 75 3.96 1.58 -7.02
CA GLY A 75 4.82 1.69 -5.85
C GLY A 75 5.63 2.98 -5.81
N VAL A 76 5.88 3.45 -4.60
CA VAL A 76 6.76 4.58 -4.31
C VAL A 76 8.20 4.09 -4.22
N ALA A 77 9.16 4.92 -4.63
CA ALA A 77 10.57 4.67 -4.39
C ALA A 77 10.88 4.52 -2.87
N PRO A 78 11.95 3.82 -2.48
CA PRO A 78 12.24 3.52 -1.07
C PRO A 78 12.37 4.74 -0.16
N ASP A 79 12.78 5.88 -0.70
CA ASP A 79 12.94 7.15 0.01
C ASP A 79 11.62 7.88 0.28
N GLY A 80 10.57 7.62 -0.51
CA GLY A 80 9.24 8.19 -0.32
C GLY A 80 8.33 7.40 0.64
N VAL A 81 8.79 6.26 1.16
CA VAL A 81 7.99 5.39 2.04
C VAL A 81 7.56 6.10 3.32
N GLU A 82 8.46 6.83 3.95
CA GLU A 82 8.21 7.48 5.25
C GLU A 82 7.20 8.62 5.15
N GLU A 83 7.30 9.45 4.10
CA GLU A 83 6.33 10.51 3.84
C GLU A 83 4.94 9.93 3.59
N LEU A 84 4.87 8.86 2.79
CA LEU A 84 3.60 8.21 2.48
C LEU A 84 2.98 7.50 3.69
N ALA A 85 3.81 6.91 4.56
CA ALA A 85 3.37 6.30 5.82
C ALA A 85 2.74 7.31 6.76
N ALA A 86 3.39 8.45 6.98
CA ALA A 86 2.84 9.55 7.76
C ALA A 86 1.50 10.05 7.17
N ALA A 87 1.39 10.11 5.84
CA ALA A 87 0.15 10.49 5.18
C ALA A 87 -0.98 9.47 5.41
N VAL A 88 -0.69 8.17 5.38
CA VAL A 88 -1.69 7.11 5.65
C VAL A 88 -2.12 7.15 7.11
N GLU A 89 -1.19 7.26 8.05
CA GLU A 89 -1.48 7.28 9.48
C GLU A 89 -2.30 8.52 9.91
N ALA A 90 -2.03 9.67 9.30
CA ALA A 90 -2.80 10.90 9.55
C ALA A 90 -4.20 10.91 8.90
N ALA A 91 -4.49 9.96 8.00
CA ALA A 91 -5.70 9.99 7.20
C ALA A 91 -6.88 9.28 7.88
N PRO A 92 -8.00 9.97 8.14
CA PRO A 92 -9.17 9.36 8.78
C PRO A 92 -9.70 8.14 8.00
N GLY A 93 -10.09 7.10 8.72
CA GLY A 93 -10.64 5.86 8.15
C GLY A 93 -9.60 4.96 7.48
N LEU A 94 -8.30 5.30 7.53
CA LEU A 94 -7.22 4.42 7.07
C LEU A 94 -6.41 3.91 8.26
N ARG A 95 -5.87 2.70 8.12
CA ARG A 95 -4.93 2.10 9.06
C ARG A 95 -3.69 1.66 8.29
N LEU A 96 -2.51 2.08 8.73
CA LEU A 96 -1.25 1.64 8.14
C LEU A 96 -0.93 0.22 8.65
N ASP A 97 -0.98 -0.76 7.75
CA ASP A 97 -0.81 -2.19 8.06
C ASP A 97 0.56 -2.73 7.62
N GLY A 98 1.44 -1.87 7.09
CA GLY A 98 2.82 -2.23 6.72
C GLY A 98 3.17 -1.95 5.25
N LEU A 99 4.03 -2.81 4.69
CA LEU A 99 4.59 -2.67 3.35
C LEU A 99 4.20 -3.83 2.42
N MET A 100 4.20 -3.54 1.14
CA MET A 100 4.04 -4.50 0.05
C MET A 100 5.13 -4.24 -1.00
N THR A 101 5.57 -5.29 -1.71
CA THR A 101 6.37 -5.11 -2.92
C THR A 101 6.05 -6.19 -3.93
N VAL A 102 6.33 -5.89 -5.20
CA VAL A 102 6.39 -6.90 -6.26
C VAL A 102 7.86 -7.00 -6.66
N ALA A 103 8.42 -8.21 -6.61
CA ALA A 103 9.82 -8.42 -6.95
C ALA A 103 10.14 -7.81 -8.34
N PRO A 104 11.16 -6.95 -8.45
CA PRO A 104 11.46 -6.18 -9.65
C PRO A 104 11.88 -7.08 -10.83
N LEU A 105 11.55 -6.65 -12.05
CA LEU A 105 11.96 -7.33 -13.29
C LEU A 105 13.19 -6.69 -13.93
N ALA A 106 13.56 -5.48 -13.48
CA ALA A 106 14.70 -4.71 -13.94
C ALA A 106 15.47 -4.14 -12.73
N GLY A 107 16.64 -3.54 -12.98
CA GLY A 107 17.48 -2.95 -11.95
C GLY A 107 18.27 -3.97 -11.10
N GLU A 108 18.81 -3.48 -9.98
CA GLU A 108 19.76 -4.21 -9.12
C GLU A 108 19.24 -5.57 -8.61
N TYR A 109 17.93 -5.66 -8.38
CA TYR A 109 17.28 -6.80 -7.77
C TYR A 109 16.62 -7.76 -8.78
N ALA A 110 16.72 -7.50 -10.09
CA ALA A 110 16.18 -8.37 -11.13
C ALA A 110 16.79 -9.78 -11.04
N GLY A 111 15.94 -10.80 -10.94
CA GLY A 111 16.37 -12.19 -10.73
C GLY A 111 16.97 -12.49 -9.36
N ARG A 112 16.90 -11.54 -8.41
CA ARG A 112 17.43 -11.65 -7.04
C ARG A 112 16.34 -11.40 -6.00
N GLN A 113 15.25 -12.16 -6.09
CA GLN A 113 14.02 -11.97 -5.29
C GLN A 113 14.29 -12.01 -3.78
N ARG A 114 15.19 -12.89 -3.32
CA ARG A 114 15.56 -12.94 -1.90
C ARG A 114 16.18 -11.62 -1.43
N ALA A 115 17.13 -11.07 -2.19
CA ALA A 115 17.74 -9.77 -1.87
C ALA A 115 16.72 -8.63 -1.91
N ALA A 116 15.73 -8.69 -2.82
CA ALA A 116 14.64 -7.73 -2.86
C ALA A 116 13.79 -7.76 -1.58
N PHE A 117 13.44 -8.96 -1.09
CA PHE A 117 12.67 -9.10 0.14
C PHE A 117 13.47 -8.80 1.40
N ASP A 118 14.77 -9.12 1.42
CA ASP A 118 15.68 -8.70 2.50
C ASP A 118 15.71 -7.16 2.57
N ARG A 119 15.80 -6.49 1.42
CA ARG A 119 15.73 -5.02 1.34
C ARG A 119 14.39 -4.47 1.81
N LEU A 120 13.27 -5.09 1.44
CA LEU A 120 11.95 -4.68 1.95
C LEU A 120 11.87 -4.85 3.48
N MET A 121 12.45 -5.91 4.03
CA MET A 121 12.47 -6.16 5.47
C MET A 121 13.27 -5.08 6.21
N GLU A 122 14.39 -4.62 5.66
CA GLU A 122 15.12 -3.48 6.22
C GLU A 122 14.28 -2.21 6.27
N ILE A 123 13.54 -1.91 5.18
CA ILE A 123 12.67 -0.74 5.10
C ILE A 123 11.52 -0.87 6.11
N SER A 124 10.87 -2.03 6.19
CA SER A 124 9.80 -2.30 7.15
C SER A 124 10.29 -2.20 8.60
N SER A 125 11.50 -2.69 8.90
CA SER A 125 12.08 -2.58 10.24
C SER A 125 12.30 -1.11 10.66
N ARG A 126 12.75 -0.26 9.72
CA ARG A 126 12.91 1.19 9.96
C ARG A 126 11.56 1.88 10.12
N LEU A 127 10.59 1.54 9.27
CA LEU A 127 9.23 2.08 9.32
C LEU A 127 8.60 1.83 10.69
N ARG A 128 8.69 0.58 11.18
CA ARG A 128 8.10 0.17 12.47
C ARG A 128 8.70 0.87 13.69
N ALA A 129 9.90 1.43 13.57
CA ALA A 129 10.48 2.25 14.62
C ALA A 129 9.72 3.57 14.83
N ARG A 130 9.03 4.07 13.81
CA ARG A 130 8.22 5.31 13.85
C ARG A 130 6.72 5.04 13.84
N HIS A 131 6.31 3.96 13.20
CA HIS A 131 4.92 3.52 13.08
C HIS A 131 4.76 2.10 13.64
N PRO A 132 4.69 1.90 14.97
CA PRO A 132 4.74 0.57 15.58
C PRO A 132 3.56 -0.37 15.22
N ALA A 133 2.44 0.20 14.76
CA ALA A 133 1.27 -0.54 14.31
C ALA A 133 1.39 -1.09 12.87
N ALA A 134 2.41 -0.65 12.12
CA ALA A 134 2.72 -1.08 10.77
C ALA A 134 3.54 -2.39 10.71
#